data_AF-A0A967WEN6-F1
#
_entry.id   AF-A0A967WEN6-F1
#
_cell.length_a   1.000
_cell.length_b   1.000
_cell.length_c   1.000
_cell.angle_alpha   90.00
_cell.angle_beta   90.00
_cell.angle_gamma   90.00
#
_symmetry.space_group_name_H-M   'P 1'
#
loop_
_entity.id
_entity.type
_entity.pdbx_description
1 polymer ?
#
loop_
_entity_poly.entity_id
_entity_poly.type
_entity_poly.pdbx_seq_one_letter_code
_entity_poly.pdbx_strand_id
1 'polypeptide(L)'
;MHPEILGQTPDGCYYQYLPGEGTATHPGLSNFLSNAIGCPADGTQSGDMLFTAANGDQLNGYFAGFSEYPVPGHVRFWGNYSITDGTGRFEGATGTGTYWGTAELRPGGEGVLNLDGTLTK
;
A
#
# COMPACT_ATOMS: atom_id res chain seq x y z
N MET A 1 7.38 -2.43 7.07
CA MET A 1 5.94 -2.19 7.33
C MET A 1 5.47 -3.16 8.41
N HIS A 2 4.50 -2.77 9.24
CA HIS A 2 3.92 -3.66 10.28
C HIS A 2 2.42 -3.82 10.05
N PRO A 3 2.00 -4.83 9.27
CA PRO A 3 0.59 -5.01 8.93
C PRO A 3 -0.23 -5.45 10.15
N GLU A 4 -1.41 -4.86 10.30
CA GLU A 4 -2.40 -5.21 11.33
C GLU A 4 -3.74 -5.58 10.70
N ILE A 5 -4.39 -6.65 11.18
CA ILE A 5 -5.74 -7.04 10.73
C ILE A 5 -6.76 -6.37 11.65
N LEU A 6 -7.57 -5.47 11.10
CA LEU A 6 -8.61 -4.73 11.83
C LEU A 6 -9.92 -5.50 11.94
N GLY A 7 -10.20 -6.40 11.00
CA GLY A 7 -11.46 -7.15 10.96
C GLY A 7 -11.62 -7.96 9.68
N GLN A 8 -12.80 -8.55 9.51
CA GLN A 8 -13.13 -9.40 8.37
C GLN A 8 -14.50 -9.01 7.79
N THR A 9 -14.62 -9.02 6.46
CA THR A 9 -15.89 -8.88 5.75
C THR A 9 -16.69 -10.18 5.82
N PRO A 10 -18.03 -10.13 5.61
CA PRO A 10 -18.85 -11.34 5.51
C PRO A 10 -18.39 -12.32 4.43
N ASP A 11 -17.76 -11.80 3.36
CA ASP A 11 -17.25 -12.57 2.23
C ASP A 11 -15.88 -13.22 2.52
N GLY A 12 -15.34 -13.03 3.72
CA GLY A 12 -14.10 -13.65 4.17
C GLY A 12 -12.83 -12.86 3.85
N CYS A 13 -12.95 -11.61 3.38
CA CYS A 13 -11.80 -10.72 3.15
C CYS A 13 -11.39 -10.01 4.45
N TYR A 14 -10.12 -9.65 4.58
CA TYR A 14 -9.58 -9.02 5.77
C TYR A 14 -9.36 -7.53 5.54
N TYR A 15 -9.86 -6.70 6.46
CA TYR A 15 -9.46 -5.31 6.58
C TYR A 15 -8.09 -5.23 7.24
N GLN A 16 -7.18 -4.51 6.61
CA GLN A 16 -5.79 -4.42 7.02
C GLN A 16 -5.38 -2.96 7.13
N TYR A 17 -4.64 -2.65 8.18
CA TYR A 17 -3.93 -1.40 8.36
C TYR A 17 -2.45 -1.63 8.10
N LEU A 18 -1.90 -0.93 7.13
CA LEU A 18 -0.55 -1.15 6.60
C LEU A 18 0.33 0.10 6.77
N PRO A 19 0.84 0.37 7.97
CA PRO A 19 1.83 1.41 8.19
C PRO A 19 3.19 0.96 7.66
N GLY A 20 3.82 1.81 6.87
CA GLY A 20 5.16 1.63 6.34
C GLY A 20 5.96 2.93 6.34
N GLU A 21 7.26 2.79 6.28
CA GLU A 21 8.17 3.91 6.06
C GLU A 21 9.06 3.52 4.87
N GLY A 22 9.40 4.49 4.05
CA GLY A 22 10.20 4.27 2.86
C GLY A 22 10.82 5.54 2.32
N THR A 23 11.71 5.40 1.35
CA THR A 23 12.25 6.53 0.60
C THR A 23 11.75 6.42 -0.82
N ALA A 24 10.98 7.42 -1.26
CA ALA A 24 10.53 7.55 -2.63
C ALA A 24 11.34 8.64 -3.34
N THR A 25 11.52 8.51 -4.65
CA THR A 25 12.42 9.37 -5.45
C THR A 25 12.02 10.85 -5.45
N HIS A 26 10.71 11.14 -5.43
CA HIS A 26 10.19 12.51 -5.47
C HIS A 26 9.83 13.09 -4.10
N PRO A 27 9.12 12.36 -3.21
CA PRO A 27 8.81 12.87 -1.90
C PRO A 27 9.98 12.73 -0.90
N GLY A 28 10.98 11.91 -1.21
CA GLY A 28 12.08 11.59 -0.30
C GLY A 28 11.64 10.60 0.77
N LEU A 29 12.18 10.75 1.98
CA LEU A 29 11.75 9.97 3.14
C LEU A 29 10.26 10.24 3.41
N SER A 30 9.47 9.17 3.39
CA SER A 30 8.01 9.24 3.37
C SER A 30 7.42 8.16 4.26
N ASN A 31 6.36 8.54 4.97
CA ASN A 31 5.50 7.57 5.64
C ASN A 31 4.43 7.11 4.67
N PHE A 32 4.19 5.81 4.64
CA PHE A 32 3.14 5.17 3.88
C PHE A 32 2.08 4.66 4.86
N LEU A 33 0.83 4.94 4.54
CA LEU A 33 -0.31 4.42 5.26
C LEU A 33 -1.32 3.91 4.25
N SER A 34 -1.86 2.74 4.51
CA SER A 34 -2.92 2.18 3.70
C SER A 34 -3.93 1.43 4.56
N ASN A 35 -5.20 1.64 4.23
CA ASN A 35 -6.30 0.76 4.61
C ASN A 35 -6.58 -0.15 3.42
N ALA A 36 -6.24 -1.42 3.57
CA ALA A 36 -6.36 -2.41 2.52
C ALA A 36 -7.43 -3.45 2.84
N ILE A 37 -8.01 -4.02 1.80
CA ILE A 37 -8.86 -5.20 1.85
C ILE A 37 -8.13 -6.28 1.05
N GLY A 38 -7.77 -7.36 1.72
CA GLY A 38 -7.19 -8.55 1.08
C GLY A 38 -8.17 -9.71 1.16
N CYS A 39 -8.48 -10.34 0.03
CA CYS A 39 -9.42 -11.45 -0.09
C CYS A 39 -8.63 -12.74 -0.40
N PRO A 40 -8.36 -13.63 0.58
CA PRO A 40 -7.58 -14.83 0.30
C PRO A 40 -8.31 -15.86 -0.58
N ALA A 41 -9.65 -15.79 -0.64
CA ALA A 41 -10.47 -16.73 -1.38
C ALA A 41 -10.28 -16.62 -2.91
N ASP A 42 -10.15 -15.40 -3.42
CA ASP A 42 -9.91 -15.11 -4.83
C ASP A 42 -8.50 -14.55 -5.10
N GLY A 43 -7.71 -14.33 -4.04
CA GLY A 43 -6.36 -13.78 -4.13
C GLY A 43 -6.33 -12.32 -4.54
N THR A 44 -7.43 -11.57 -4.40
CA THR A 44 -7.45 -10.15 -4.76
C THR A 44 -7.11 -9.26 -3.57
N GLN A 45 -6.62 -8.05 -3.87
CA GLN A 45 -6.44 -7.02 -2.88
C GLN A 45 -6.63 -5.62 -3.45
N SER A 46 -7.08 -4.70 -2.62
CA SER A 46 -7.13 -3.29 -2.95
C SER A 46 -7.08 -2.41 -1.71
N GLY A 47 -6.83 -1.13 -1.88
CA GLY A 47 -6.83 -0.20 -0.76
C GLY A 47 -6.45 1.21 -1.14
N ASP A 48 -6.71 2.12 -0.20
CA ASP A 48 -6.27 3.50 -0.33
C ASP A 48 -4.79 3.62 0.04
N MET A 49 -4.13 4.65 -0.49
CA MET A 49 -2.73 4.96 -0.25
C MET A 49 -2.60 6.42 0.18
N LEU A 50 -1.91 6.63 1.29
CA LEU A 50 -1.49 7.94 1.74
C LEU A 50 0.04 7.92 1.91
N PHE A 51 0.73 8.74 1.12
CA PHE A 51 2.13 9.05 1.36
C PHE A 51 2.24 10.41 2.01
N THR A 52 2.97 10.50 3.11
CA THR A 52 3.31 11.77 3.76
C THR A 52 4.81 11.98 3.64
N ALA A 53 5.22 12.99 2.87
CA ALA A 53 6.61 13.38 2.73
C ALA A 53 7.13 14.02 4.03
N ALA A 54 8.46 14.07 4.20
CA ALA A 54 9.10 14.65 5.40
C ALA A 54 8.71 16.10 5.70
N ASN A 55 8.30 16.88 4.70
CA ASN A 55 7.83 18.25 4.86
C ASN A 55 6.34 18.37 5.21
N GLY A 56 5.63 17.24 5.36
CA GLY A 56 4.20 17.18 5.68
C GLY A 56 3.28 17.17 4.45
N ASP A 57 3.82 17.32 3.23
CA ASP A 57 3.02 17.24 2.01
C ASP A 57 2.51 15.81 1.80
N GLN A 58 1.30 15.69 1.28
CA GLN A 58 0.62 14.40 1.12
C GLN A 58 0.38 14.06 -0.35
N LEU A 59 0.40 12.75 -0.65
CA LEU A 59 -0.09 12.18 -1.91
C LEU A 59 -1.13 11.14 -1.57
N ASN A 60 -2.31 11.27 -2.17
CA ASN A 60 -3.43 10.35 -2.02
C ASN A 60 -3.60 9.52 -3.28
N GLY A 61 -3.93 8.25 -3.10
CA GLY A 61 -4.12 7.33 -4.20
C GLY A 61 -4.85 6.07 -3.81
N TYR A 62 -4.92 5.15 -4.76
CA TYR A 62 -5.55 3.85 -4.60
C TYR A 62 -4.74 2.79 -5.35
N PHE A 63 -4.74 1.57 -4.83
CA PHE A 63 -4.16 0.42 -5.52
C PHE A 63 -5.15 -0.74 -5.64
N ALA A 64 -4.94 -1.55 -6.66
CA ALA A 64 -5.60 -2.83 -6.83
C ALA A 64 -4.62 -3.86 -7.39
N GLY A 65 -4.76 -5.11 -6.98
CA GLY A 65 -3.90 -6.18 -7.45
C GLY A 65 -4.25 -7.52 -6.82
N PHE A 66 -3.22 -8.34 -6.69
CA PHE A 66 -3.32 -9.73 -6.31
C PHE A 66 -2.38 -10.05 -5.14
N SER A 67 -2.74 -11.10 -4.41
CA SER A 67 -2.01 -11.67 -3.30
C SER A 67 -1.99 -13.19 -3.41
N GLU A 68 -0.86 -13.77 -3.00
CA GLU A 68 -0.64 -15.21 -2.94
C GLU A 68 -0.03 -15.57 -1.59
N TYR A 69 -0.39 -16.74 -1.06
CA TYR A 69 0.05 -17.24 0.24
C TYR A 69 0.94 -18.48 0.04
N PRO A 70 2.23 -18.29 -0.31
CA PRO A 70 3.10 -19.40 -0.70
C PRO A 70 3.32 -20.40 0.44
N VAL A 71 3.28 -19.93 1.69
CA VAL A 71 3.32 -20.73 2.91
C VAL A 71 2.43 -20.08 3.98
N PRO A 72 1.92 -20.85 4.97
CA PRO A 72 1.11 -20.27 6.04
C PRO A 72 1.80 -19.10 6.73
N GLY A 73 1.08 -17.99 6.88
CA GLY A 73 1.57 -16.78 7.55
C GLY A 73 2.46 -15.86 6.70
N HIS A 74 2.72 -16.18 5.43
CA HIS A 74 3.44 -15.31 4.51
C HIS A 74 2.57 -14.95 3.31
N VAL A 75 2.66 -13.69 2.87
CA VAL A 75 1.97 -13.20 1.68
C VAL A 75 2.97 -12.59 0.71
N ARG A 76 2.75 -12.85 -0.59
CA ARG A 76 3.37 -12.12 -1.71
C ARG A 76 2.26 -11.36 -2.41
N PHE A 77 2.50 -10.09 -2.73
CA PHE A 77 1.50 -9.24 -3.37
C PHE A 77 2.09 -8.42 -4.51
N TRP A 78 1.25 -8.07 -5.49
CA TRP A 78 1.62 -7.24 -6.63
C TRP A 78 0.39 -6.64 -7.30
N GLY A 79 0.58 -5.52 -8.00
CA GLY A 79 -0.50 -4.90 -8.76
C GLY A 79 -0.14 -3.51 -9.26
N ASN A 80 -1.18 -2.71 -9.49
CA ASN A 80 -1.06 -1.35 -9.96
C ASN A 80 -1.58 -0.37 -8.91
N TYR A 81 -1.03 0.84 -8.92
CA TYR A 81 -1.53 1.96 -8.12
C TYR A 81 -1.69 3.21 -8.96
N SER A 82 -2.53 4.12 -8.47
CA SER A 82 -2.77 5.43 -9.05
C SER A 82 -2.75 6.48 -7.94
N ILE A 83 -2.04 7.58 -8.17
CA ILE A 83 -2.11 8.80 -7.35
C ILE A 83 -3.14 9.72 -8.01
N THR A 84 -4.11 10.16 -7.22
CA THR A 84 -5.25 10.96 -7.70
C THR A 84 -5.19 12.40 -7.24
N ASP A 85 -4.50 12.67 -6.13
CA ASP A 85 -4.41 14.01 -5.58
C ASP A 85 -3.16 14.17 -4.69
N GLY A 86 -2.80 15.42 -4.41
CA GLY A 86 -1.73 15.75 -3.49
C GLY A 86 -1.92 17.13 -2.84
N THR A 87 -1.11 17.42 -1.83
CA THR A 87 -1.14 18.71 -1.11
C THR A 87 0.21 19.41 -1.18
N GLY A 88 0.23 20.72 -0.87
CA GLY A 88 1.46 21.52 -0.84
C GLY A 88 2.18 21.52 -2.19
N ARG A 89 3.43 21.07 -2.25
CA ARG A 89 4.17 21.02 -3.53
C ARG A 89 3.56 20.06 -4.55
N PHE A 90 2.80 19.08 -4.07
CA PHE A 90 2.12 18.06 -4.87
C PHE A 90 0.67 18.40 -5.19
N GLU A 91 0.20 19.62 -4.92
CA GLU A 91 -1.15 20.02 -5.31
C GLU A 91 -1.38 19.80 -6.82
N GLY A 92 -2.45 19.07 -7.15
CA GLY A 92 -2.81 18.66 -8.52
C GLY A 92 -1.96 17.51 -9.11
N ALA A 93 -1.06 16.90 -8.32
CA ALA A 93 -0.26 15.80 -8.79
C ALA A 93 -1.11 14.54 -9.02
N THR A 94 -0.86 13.87 -10.14
CA THR A 94 -1.41 12.57 -10.48
C THR A 94 -0.28 11.62 -10.83
N GLY A 95 -0.55 10.32 -10.86
CA GLY A 95 0.50 9.35 -11.17
C GLY A 95 -0.04 7.95 -11.27
N THR A 96 0.75 7.07 -11.87
CA THR A 96 0.44 5.64 -11.94
C THR A 96 1.72 4.83 -11.84
N GLY A 97 1.57 3.58 -11.42
CA GLY A 97 2.70 2.68 -11.31
C GLY A 97 2.30 1.27 -10.94
N THR A 98 3.30 0.45 -10.70
CA THR A 98 3.18 -0.91 -10.22
C THR A 98 3.77 -1.03 -8.83
N TYR A 99 3.27 -2.00 -8.07
CA TYR A 99 3.80 -2.33 -6.76
C TYR A 99 3.99 -3.84 -6.64
N TRP A 100 4.93 -4.24 -5.80
CA TRP A 100 5.13 -5.64 -5.42
C TRP A 100 5.84 -5.76 -4.09
N GLY A 101 5.65 -6.88 -3.41
CA GLY A 101 6.25 -7.06 -2.10
C GLY A 101 5.89 -8.36 -1.42
N THR A 102 6.35 -8.47 -0.18
CA THR A 102 6.06 -9.58 0.71
C THR A 102 5.80 -9.08 2.12
N ALA A 103 5.00 -9.82 2.89
CA ALA A 103 4.80 -9.55 4.31
C ALA A 103 4.56 -10.82 5.12
N GLU A 104 4.81 -10.74 6.41
CA GLU A 104 4.46 -11.75 7.40
C GLU A 104 3.16 -11.38 8.12
N LEU A 105 2.15 -12.25 8.06
CA LEU A 105 0.83 -12.04 8.64
C LEU A 105 0.78 -12.58 10.07
N ARG A 106 1.59 -11.99 10.95
CA ARG A 106 1.63 -12.31 12.38
C ARG A 106 1.86 -11.02 13.19
N PRO A 107 1.51 -10.99 14.49
CA PRO A 107 1.83 -9.84 15.34
C PRO A 107 3.33 -9.53 15.30
N GLY A 108 3.68 -8.28 15.01
CA GLY A 108 5.07 -7.85 14.84
C GLY A 108 5.74 -8.32 13.55
N GLY A 109 4.98 -8.92 12.62
CA GLY A 109 5.48 -9.32 11.30
C GLY A 109 6.01 -8.12 10.52
N GLU A 110 7.01 -8.39 9.69
CA GLU A 110 7.61 -7.39 8.81
C GLU A 110 7.16 -7.60 7.37
N GLY A 111 7.20 -6.52 6.60
CA GLY A 111 6.96 -6.57 5.17
C GLY A 111 7.74 -5.50 4.42
N VAL A 112 7.98 -5.81 3.15
CA VAL A 112 8.65 -4.96 2.18
C VAL A 112 7.66 -4.66 1.06
N LEU A 113 7.42 -3.38 0.81
CA LEU A 113 6.63 -2.87 -0.30
C LEU A 113 7.58 -2.11 -1.23
N ASN A 114 7.60 -2.53 -2.50
CA ASN A 114 8.29 -1.84 -3.58
C ASN A 114 7.26 -1.18 -4.47
N LEU A 115 7.56 0.04 -4.92
CA LEU A 115 6.73 0.85 -5.78
C LEU A 115 7.60 1.37 -6.91
N ASP A 116 7.13 1.23 -8.14
CA ASP A 116 7.75 1.84 -9.32
C ASP A 116 6.67 2.54 -10.14
N GLY A 117 6.96 3.74 -10.63
CA GLY A 117 5.96 4.53 -11.32
C GLY A 117 6.36 5.99 -11.49
N THR A 118 5.42 6.77 -12.03
CA THR A 118 5.62 8.17 -12.35
C THR A 118 4.62 9.06 -11.62
N LEU A 119 5.08 10.26 -11.28
CA LEU A 119 4.27 11.37 -10.78
C LEU A 119 4.31 12.48 -11.83
N THR A 120 3.14 12.94 -12.23
CA THR A 120 2.92 14.03 -13.19
C THR A 120 2.18 15.17 -12.48
N LYS A 121 2.51 16.41 -12.84
CA LYS A 121 1.84 17.63 -12.39
C LYS A 121 1.49 18.47 -13.61
#